data_AF-A0A427BJI9-F1
#
_entry.id   AF-A0A427BJI9-F1
#
_cell.length_a   1.000
_cell.length_b   1.000
_cell.length_c   1.000
_cell.angle_alpha   90.00
_cell.angle_beta   90.00
_cell.angle_gamma   90.00
#
_symmetry.space_group_name_H-M   'P 1'
#
loop_
_entity.id
_entity.type
_entity.pdbx_description
1 polymer ?
#
loop_
_entity_poly.entity_id
_entity_poly.type
_entity_poly.pdbx_seq_one_letter_code
_entity_poly.pdbx_strand_id
1 'polypeptide(L)'
;MSETIKEIKYSIFLLLGLLISFLLTGIFPILLIYNINFKHLGFIILYFIITYFLYKIFKTKFFENLYSIPLLPFRLFFELLTYAIPVNLVTMNVFLYLSFPVIIVSYTSIGLTHFQSPINFELKLYLSFLFVYLFYVNCNKLMLDFVAKISPARYKDSKKLKPYNIKEISEYLLSQDNLKIFIYAFNFLAIILINIYKFQNLTFFDQILNFEKPILQSLVTFIAFDRAITLFKGLTFKPSELFNKIVTGIKNKKESLK
;
A
#
# COMPACT_ATOMS: atom_id res chain seq x y z
N MET A 1 11.77 2.70 28.65
CA MET A 1 11.14 1.86 27.60
C MET A 1 11.75 2.31 26.28
N SER A 2 12.48 1.46 25.58
CA SER A 2 13.27 1.90 24.42
C SER A 2 12.36 2.44 23.31
N GLU A 3 12.83 3.45 22.58
CA GLU A 3 12.12 4.04 21.45
C GLU A 3 11.68 2.97 20.43
N THR A 4 12.50 1.94 20.23
CA THR A 4 12.18 0.76 19.40
C THR A 4 10.93 0.00 19.85
N ILE A 5 10.71 -0.21 21.15
CA ILE A 5 9.50 -0.90 21.64
C ILE A 5 8.26 -0.01 21.42
N LYS A 6 8.43 1.30 21.52
CA LYS A 6 7.36 2.28 21.26
C LYS A 6 6.97 2.27 19.77
N GLU A 7 7.93 2.22 18.87
CA GLU A 7 7.70 2.14 17.41
C GLU A 7 7.03 0.83 16.99
N ILE A 8 7.45 -0.31 17.53
CA ILE A 8 6.81 -1.62 17.29
C ILE A 8 5.35 -1.58 17.73
N LYS A 9 5.08 -0.99 18.90
CA LYS A 9 3.71 -0.85 19.42
C LYS A 9 2.84 0.00 18.50
N TYR A 10 3.33 1.14 18.01
CA TYR A 10 2.58 2.00 17.10
C TYR A 10 2.36 1.39 15.72
N SER A 11 3.35 0.68 15.18
CA SER A 11 3.20 -0.01 13.90
C SER A 11 2.18 -1.16 13.99
N ILE A 12 2.15 -1.90 15.10
CA ILE A 12 1.09 -2.89 15.38
C ILE A 12 -0.28 -2.24 15.48
N PHE A 13 -0.40 -1.11 16.21
CA PHE A 13 -1.68 -0.38 16.30
C PHE A 13 -2.16 0.14 14.96
N LEU A 14 -1.26 0.63 14.11
CA LEU A 14 -1.59 1.12 12.78
C LEU A 14 -2.09 -0.03 11.89
N LEU A 15 -1.43 -1.20 11.95
CA LEU A 15 -1.80 -2.38 11.18
C LEU A 15 -3.14 -2.98 11.63
N LEU A 16 -3.36 -3.07 12.95
CA LEU A 16 -4.66 -3.43 13.53
C LEU A 16 -5.74 -2.42 13.19
N GLY A 17 -5.44 -1.12 13.24
CA GLY A 17 -6.36 -0.05 12.88
C GLY A 17 -6.81 -0.13 11.41
N LEU A 18 -5.87 -0.42 10.50
CA LEU A 18 -6.15 -0.66 9.07
C LEU A 18 -7.02 -1.91 8.86
N LEU A 19 -6.72 -3.00 9.56
CA LEU A 19 -7.50 -4.24 9.48
C LEU A 19 -8.92 -4.04 10.02
N ILE A 20 -9.05 -3.40 11.18
CA ILE A 20 -10.34 -3.13 11.82
C ILE A 20 -11.17 -2.15 10.98
N SER A 21 -10.56 -1.11 10.41
CA SER A 21 -11.28 -0.18 9.53
C SER A 21 -11.79 -0.89 8.28
N PHE A 22 -11.00 -1.78 7.69
CA PHE A 22 -11.40 -2.58 6.53
C PHE A 22 -12.55 -3.53 6.87
N LEU A 23 -12.49 -4.23 8.01
CA LEU A 23 -13.56 -5.12 8.47
C LEU A 23 -14.87 -4.36 8.78
N LEU A 24 -14.77 -3.21 9.45
CA LEU A 24 -15.92 -2.38 9.84
C LEU A 24 -16.59 -1.68 8.64
N THR A 25 -15.81 -1.30 7.63
CA THR A 25 -16.34 -0.60 6.45
C THR A 25 -16.73 -1.54 5.32
N GLY A 26 -16.10 -2.72 5.21
CA GLY A 26 -16.38 -3.70 4.17
C GLY A 26 -17.42 -4.75 4.57
N ILE A 27 -17.20 -5.44 5.69
CA ILE A 27 -17.94 -6.67 6.03
C ILE A 27 -19.20 -6.37 6.85
N PHE A 28 -19.10 -5.43 7.79
CA PHE A 28 -20.18 -5.09 8.70
C PHE A 28 -21.44 -4.54 8.00
N PRO A 29 -21.35 -3.67 6.97
CA PRO A 29 -22.54 -3.20 6.25
C PRO A 29 -23.23 -4.33 5.46
N ILE A 30 -22.45 -5.27 4.91
CA ILE A 30 -22.97 -6.41 4.15
C ILE A 30 -23.75 -7.36 5.09
N LEU A 31 -23.23 -7.62 6.29
CA LEU A 31 -23.90 -8.40 7.32
C LEU A 31 -25.18 -7.74 7.85
N LEU A 32 -25.18 -6.40 8.00
CA LEU A 32 -26.37 -5.65 8.41
C LEU A 32 -27.47 -5.68 7.34
N ILE A 33 -27.12 -5.49 6.06
CA ILE A 33 -28.10 -5.51 4.95
C ILE A 33 -28.80 -6.88 4.85
N TYR A 34 -28.10 -7.97 5.16
CA TYR A 34 -28.64 -9.32 5.01
C TYR A 34 -29.62 -9.75 6.13
N ASN A 35 -29.56 -9.13 7.31
CA ASN A 35 -30.27 -9.59 8.51
C ASN A 35 -31.35 -8.63 9.05
N ILE A 36 -31.58 -7.47 8.44
CA ILE A 36 -32.54 -6.50 8.97
C ILE A 36 -33.97 -6.84 8.53
N ASN A 37 -34.82 -7.14 9.51
CA ASN A 37 -36.25 -7.33 9.33
C ASN A 37 -36.96 -5.95 9.25
N PHE A 38 -37.54 -5.60 8.10
CA PHE A 38 -38.10 -4.28 7.78
C PHE A 38 -39.14 -3.75 8.79
N LYS A 39 -39.83 -4.63 9.53
CA LYS A 39 -40.81 -4.22 10.55
C LYS A 39 -40.19 -3.45 11.73
N HIS A 40 -38.97 -3.79 12.16
CA HIS A 40 -38.31 -3.10 13.27
C HIS A 40 -37.77 -1.73 12.88
N LEU A 41 -37.43 -1.56 11.59
CA LEU A 41 -36.98 -0.29 11.02
C LEU A 41 -38.07 0.79 11.10
N GLY A 42 -39.34 0.41 10.85
CA GLY A 42 -40.49 1.31 10.97
C GLY A 42 -40.73 1.82 12.40
N PHE A 43 -40.57 0.96 13.41
CA PHE A 43 -40.70 1.36 14.82
C PHE A 43 -39.59 2.33 15.26
N ILE A 44 -38.37 2.12 14.80
CA ILE A 44 -37.23 3.01 15.08
C ILE A 44 -37.48 4.40 14.46
N ILE A 45 -37.95 4.45 13.21
CA ILE A 45 -38.29 5.71 12.53
C ILE A 45 -39.41 6.45 13.26
N LEU A 46 -40.47 5.74 13.68
CA LEU A 46 -41.60 6.33 14.42
C LEU A 46 -41.15 6.92 15.77
N TYR A 47 -40.32 6.19 16.53
CA TYR A 47 -39.73 6.66 17.78
C TYR A 47 -38.91 7.95 17.57
N PHE A 48 -38.13 8.02 16.48
CA PHE A 48 -37.35 9.22 16.12
C PHE A 48 -38.24 10.43 15.82
N ILE A 49 -39.35 10.24 15.11
CA ILE A 49 -40.30 11.31 14.79
C ILE A 49 -40.96 11.84 16.08
N ILE A 50 -41.42 10.94 16.95
CA ILE A 50 -42.10 11.29 18.21
C ILE A 50 -41.15 12.05 19.14
N THR A 51 -39.94 11.51 19.37
CA THR A 51 -38.96 12.15 20.26
C THR A 51 -38.45 13.49 19.72
N TYR A 52 -38.29 13.64 18.41
CA TYR A 52 -37.95 14.92 17.77
C TYR A 52 -39.05 15.97 17.97
N PHE A 53 -40.32 15.59 17.76
CA PHE A 53 -41.45 16.50 17.99
C PHE A 53 -41.58 16.90 19.46
N LEU A 54 -41.44 15.96 20.39
CA LEU A 54 -41.48 16.23 21.83
C LEU A 54 -40.34 17.17 22.26
N TYR A 55 -39.12 16.93 21.78
CA TYR A 55 -37.99 17.84 22.00
C TYR A 55 -38.29 19.26 21.48
N LYS A 56 -38.81 19.39 20.26
CA LYS A 56 -39.10 20.70 19.64
C LYS A 56 -40.18 21.48 20.39
N ILE A 57 -41.20 20.81 20.93
CA ILE A 57 -42.32 21.41 21.66
C ILE A 57 -41.89 21.83 23.07
N PHE A 58 -41.28 20.91 23.84
CA PHE A 58 -41.06 21.12 25.27
C PHE A 58 -39.70 21.72 25.60
N LYS A 59 -38.68 21.57 24.74
CA LYS A 59 -37.32 22.14 24.89
C LYS A 59 -36.66 21.92 26.27
N THR A 60 -37.00 20.83 26.97
CA THR A 60 -36.38 20.49 28.27
C THR A 60 -35.20 19.53 28.06
N LYS A 61 -34.20 19.59 28.94
CA LYS A 61 -33.02 18.70 28.94
C LYS A 61 -33.38 17.20 28.94
N PHE A 62 -34.53 16.85 29.52
CA PHE A 62 -35.02 15.48 29.54
C PHE A 62 -35.39 14.97 28.13
N PHE A 63 -36.14 15.76 27.37
CA PHE A 63 -36.50 15.38 25.99
C PHE A 63 -35.32 15.50 25.01
N GLU A 64 -34.39 16.42 25.28
CA GLU A 64 -33.10 16.48 24.56
C GLU A 64 -32.30 15.18 24.73
N ASN A 65 -32.19 14.68 25.97
CA ASN A 65 -31.50 13.42 26.26
C ASN A 65 -32.22 12.20 25.64
N LEU A 66 -33.56 12.15 25.70
CA LEU A 66 -34.35 11.08 25.07
C LEU A 66 -34.20 11.02 23.55
N TYR A 67 -34.01 12.18 22.92
CA TYR A 67 -33.72 12.29 21.49
C TYR A 67 -32.25 11.95 21.18
N SER A 68 -31.30 12.27 22.07
CA SER A 68 -29.87 12.05 21.84
C SER A 68 -29.38 10.62 22.12
N ILE A 69 -29.96 9.91 23.10
CA ILE A 69 -29.57 8.53 23.47
C ILE A 69 -29.63 7.55 22.27
N PRO A 70 -30.70 7.53 21.45
CA PRO A 70 -30.76 6.68 20.26
C PRO A 70 -29.87 7.16 19.11
N LEU A 71 -29.48 8.45 19.08
CA LEU A 71 -28.49 8.98 18.13
C LEU A 71 -27.05 8.63 18.51
N LEU A 72 -26.81 8.26 19.78
CA LEU A 72 -25.48 7.93 20.28
C LEU A 72 -24.78 6.82 19.47
N PRO A 73 -25.41 5.68 19.13
CA PRO A 73 -24.80 4.69 18.23
C PRO A 73 -24.47 5.26 16.84
N PHE A 74 -25.33 6.12 16.29
CA PHE A 74 -25.05 6.80 15.01
C PHE A 74 -23.89 7.79 15.14
N ARG A 75 -23.81 8.54 16.23
CA ARG A 75 -22.72 9.48 16.50
C ARG A 75 -21.38 8.76 16.64
N LEU A 76 -21.33 7.68 17.43
CA LEU A 76 -20.15 6.82 17.52
C LEU A 76 -19.76 6.25 16.16
N PHE A 77 -20.73 5.82 15.36
CA PHE A 77 -20.49 5.33 14.01
C PHE A 77 -19.91 6.42 13.09
N PHE A 78 -20.46 7.64 13.10
CA PHE A 78 -19.94 8.76 12.30
C PHE A 78 -18.57 9.25 12.78
N GLU A 79 -18.31 9.24 14.08
CA GLU A 79 -16.98 9.52 14.64
C GLU A 79 -15.97 8.46 14.18
N LEU A 80 -16.32 7.17 14.25
CA LEU A 80 -15.48 6.08 13.71
C LEU A 80 -15.23 6.24 12.19
N LEU A 81 -16.27 6.58 11.41
CA LEU A 81 -16.13 6.84 9.98
C LEU A 81 -15.16 7.99 9.70
N THR A 82 -15.15 9.02 10.53
CA THR A 82 -14.25 10.18 10.37
C THR A 82 -12.78 9.77 10.43
N TYR A 83 -12.45 8.73 11.20
CA TYR A 83 -11.11 8.13 11.23
C TYR A 83 -10.92 7.05 10.16
N ALA A 84 -11.94 6.23 9.91
CA ALA A 84 -11.85 5.11 8.97
C ALA A 84 -11.70 5.57 7.51
N ILE A 85 -12.35 6.67 7.12
CA ILE A 85 -12.29 7.22 5.75
C ILE A 85 -10.85 7.57 5.34
N PRO A 86 -10.11 8.46 6.03
CA PRO A 86 -8.75 8.81 5.62
C PRO A 86 -7.81 7.60 5.66
N VAL A 87 -7.96 6.72 6.66
CA VAL A 87 -7.20 5.47 6.76
C VAL A 87 -7.43 4.59 5.54
N ASN A 88 -8.69 4.31 5.19
CA ASN A 88 -9.03 3.50 4.01
C ASN A 88 -8.54 4.11 2.69
N LEU A 89 -8.56 5.44 2.57
CA LEU A 89 -8.03 6.14 1.40
C LEU A 89 -6.51 5.98 1.28
N VAL A 90 -5.77 6.05 2.40
CA VAL A 90 -4.34 5.74 2.43
C VAL A 90 -4.12 4.27 2.05
N THR A 91 -4.91 3.34 2.60
CA THR A 91 -4.83 1.91 2.27
C THR A 91 -5.02 1.66 0.77
N MET A 92 -6.04 2.30 0.17
CA MET A 92 -6.27 2.21 -1.28
C MET A 92 -5.08 2.74 -2.08
N ASN A 93 -4.46 3.84 -1.67
CA ASN A 93 -3.27 4.36 -2.32
C ASN A 93 -2.10 3.38 -2.26
N VAL A 94 -1.90 2.75 -1.10
CA VAL A 94 -0.87 1.71 -0.92
C VAL A 94 -1.15 0.52 -1.84
N PHE A 95 -2.39 0.03 -1.92
CA PHE A 95 -2.74 -1.05 -2.84
C PHE A 95 -2.54 -0.69 -4.32
N LEU A 96 -2.93 0.53 -4.72
CA LEU A 96 -2.68 1.03 -6.08
C LEU A 96 -1.19 1.17 -6.39
N TYR A 97 -0.40 1.59 -5.40
CA TYR A 97 1.05 1.67 -5.53
C TYR A 97 1.67 0.29 -5.73
N LEU A 98 1.28 -0.67 -4.89
CA LEU A 98 1.83 -2.03 -4.91
C LEU A 98 1.39 -2.84 -6.13
N SER A 99 0.23 -2.54 -6.70
CA SER A 99 -0.24 -3.26 -7.90
C SER A 99 0.59 -2.94 -9.14
N PHE A 100 1.16 -1.73 -9.24
CA PHE A 100 1.80 -1.26 -10.46
C PHE A 100 2.99 -2.14 -10.92
N PRO A 101 4.00 -2.45 -10.08
CA PRO A 101 5.09 -3.31 -10.50
C PRO A 101 4.66 -4.76 -10.70
N VAL A 102 3.69 -5.23 -9.90
CA VAL A 102 3.14 -6.59 -10.02
C VAL A 102 2.49 -6.79 -11.38
N ILE A 103 1.72 -5.80 -11.85
CA ILE A 103 1.08 -5.83 -13.17
C ILE A 103 2.14 -5.87 -14.28
N ILE A 104 3.14 -4.97 -14.23
CA ILE A 104 4.21 -4.92 -15.24
C ILE A 104 4.96 -6.25 -15.30
N VAL A 105 5.33 -6.79 -14.14
CA VAL A 105 6.05 -8.06 -14.05
C VAL A 105 5.19 -9.22 -14.53
N SER A 106 3.89 -9.24 -14.22
CA SER A 106 2.97 -10.27 -14.70
C SER A 106 2.85 -10.27 -16.23
N TYR A 107 2.67 -9.09 -16.83
CA TYR A 107 2.57 -8.94 -18.29
C TYR A 107 3.88 -9.29 -19.01
N THR A 108 5.02 -8.87 -18.47
CA THR A 108 6.33 -9.25 -19.05
C THR A 108 6.55 -10.76 -18.97
N SER A 109 6.14 -11.40 -17.87
CA SER A 109 6.18 -12.86 -17.73
C SER A 109 5.30 -13.59 -18.76
N ILE A 110 4.11 -13.05 -19.07
CA ILE A 110 3.21 -13.59 -20.10
C ILE A 110 3.82 -13.42 -21.49
N GLY A 111 4.39 -12.25 -21.77
CA GLY A 111 5.09 -11.97 -23.03
C GLY A 111 6.23 -12.97 -23.28
N LEU A 112 7.08 -13.21 -22.27
CA LEU A 112 8.18 -14.16 -22.37
C LEU A 112 7.72 -15.60 -22.67
N THR A 113 6.58 -16.01 -22.11
CA THR A 113 5.99 -17.32 -22.44
C THR A 113 5.42 -17.37 -23.86
N HIS A 114 4.89 -16.25 -24.37
CA HIS A 114 4.39 -16.18 -25.74
C HIS A 114 5.51 -16.30 -26.78
N PHE A 115 6.69 -15.73 -26.50
CA PHE A 115 7.87 -15.83 -27.36
C PHE A 115 8.66 -17.14 -27.20
N GLN A 116 8.13 -18.13 -26.48
CA GLN A 116 8.77 -19.44 -26.24
C GLN A 116 10.21 -19.32 -25.72
N SER A 117 10.52 -18.27 -24.96
CA SER A 117 11.85 -18.11 -24.39
C SER A 117 12.11 -19.27 -23.40
N PRO A 118 13.26 -19.96 -23.47
CA PRO A 118 13.56 -21.12 -22.62
C PRO A 118 13.92 -20.66 -21.20
N ILE A 119 12.93 -20.13 -20.49
CA ILE A 119 13.06 -19.62 -19.12
C ILE A 119 12.40 -20.61 -18.18
N ASN A 120 13.19 -21.21 -17.29
CA ASN A 120 12.66 -22.11 -16.27
C ASN A 120 11.84 -21.33 -15.21
N PHE A 121 11.02 -22.06 -14.46
CA PHE A 121 10.11 -21.45 -13.47
C PHE A 121 10.84 -20.67 -12.37
N GLU A 122 11.97 -21.20 -11.88
CA GLU A 122 12.80 -20.52 -10.86
C GLU A 122 13.34 -19.17 -11.36
N LEU A 123 13.88 -19.13 -12.58
CA LEU A 123 14.41 -17.90 -13.19
C LEU A 123 13.29 -16.87 -13.40
N LYS A 124 12.10 -17.33 -13.77
CA LYS A 124 10.91 -16.49 -13.91
C LYS A 124 10.55 -15.82 -12.58
N LEU A 125 10.52 -16.58 -11.48
CA LEU A 125 10.24 -16.05 -10.14
C LEU A 125 11.34 -15.09 -9.67
N TYR A 126 12.61 -15.46 -9.88
CA TYR A 126 13.77 -14.65 -9.53
C TYR A 126 13.72 -13.27 -10.21
N LEU A 127 13.54 -13.26 -11.54
CA LEU A 127 13.43 -12.01 -12.31
C LEU A 127 12.21 -11.21 -11.88
N SER A 128 11.07 -11.88 -11.62
CA SER A 128 9.85 -11.23 -11.19
C SER A 128 10.05 -10.45 -9.89
N PHE A 129 10.58 -11.10 -8.85
CA PHE A 129 10.86 -10.46 -7.57
C PHE A 129 11.88 -9.33 -7.72
N LEU A 130 12.98 -9.59 -8.43
CA LEU A 130 14.02 -8.59 -8.66
C LEU A 130 13.47 -7.33 -9.34
N PHE A 131 12.70 -7.48 -10.42
CA PHE A 131 12.11 -6.34 -11.11
C PHE A 131 11.12 -5.58 -10.22
N VAL A 132 10.28 -6.28 -9.45
CA VAL A 132 9.39 -5.63 -8.48
C VAL A 132 10.20 -4.77 -7.50
N TYR A 133 11.28 -5.29 -6.91
CA TYR A 133 12.12 -4.55 -5.97
C TYR A 133 12.79 -3.33 -6.63
N LEU A 134 13.33 -3.51 -7.83
CA LEU A 134 13.96 -2.43 -8.59
C LEU A 134 12.96 -1.33 -8.94
N PHE A 135 11.73 -1.67 -9.33
CA PHE A 135 10.70 -0.69 -9.64
C PHE A 135 10.30 0.12 -8.42
N TYR A 136 10.02 -0.52 -7.28
CA TYR A 136 9.66 0.20 -6.05
C TYR A 136 10.71 1.21 -5.63
N VAL A 137 12.00 0.86 -5.75
CA VAL A 137 13.08 1.71 -5.27
C VAL A 137 13.50 2.77 -6.28
N ASN A 138 13.62 2.43 -7.57
CA ASN A 138 14.15 3.36 -8.58
C ASN A 138 13.05 4.20 -9.25
N CYS A 139 11.85 3.65 -9.39
CA CYS A 139 10.73 4.33 -10.05
C CYS A 139 9.75 4.94 -9.03
N ASN A 140 10.13 5.07 -7.76
CA ASN A 140 9.23 5.51 -6.69
C ASN A 140 8.47 6.80 -7.04
N LYS A 141 9.17 7.83 -7.52
CA LYS A 141 8.56 9.11 -7.89
C LYS A 141 7.50 8.97 -9.00
N LEU A 142 7.80 8.18 -10.04
CA LEU A 142 6.87 7.92 -11.15
C LEU A 142 5.63 7.17 -10.65
N MET A 143 5.82 6.22 -9.73
CA MET A 143 4.73 5.46 -9.15
C MET A 143 3.84 6.31 -8.24
N LEU A 144 4.43 7.17 -7.40
CA LEU A 144 3.68 8.13 -6.59
C LEU A 144 2.87 9.09 -7.47
N ASP A 145 3.45 9.58 -8.56
CA ASP A 145 2.75 10.43 -9.53
C ASP A 145 1.59 9.71 -10.23
N PHE A 146 1.76 8.42 -10.54
CA PHE A 146 0.71 7.57 -11.11
C PHE A 146 -0.45 7.39 -10.12
N VAL A 147 -0.14 7.00 -8.87
CA VAL A 147 -1.12 6.86 -7.80
C VAL A 147 -1.85 8.19 -7.57
N ALA A 148 -1.15 9.32 -7.62
CA ALA A 148 -1.77 10.63 -7.47
C ALA A 148 -2.80 10.98 -8.55
N LYS A 149 -2.64 10.44 -9.76
CA LYS A 149 -3.57 10.67 -10.86
C LYS A 149 -4.80 9.77 -10.81
N ILE A 150 -4.63 8.52 -10.37
CA ILE A 150 -5.68 7.49 -10.41
C ILE A 150 -6.41 7.36 -9.06
N SER A 151 -5.78 7.78 -7.97
CA SER A 151 -6.33 7.63 -6.64
C SER A 151 -7.74 8.25 -6.52
N PRO A 152 -8.71 7.51 -5.94
CA PRO A 152 -10.04 8.04 -5.67
C PRO A 152 -10.01 9.19 -4.67
N ALA A 153 -8.94 9.31 -3.87
CA ALA A 153 -8.78 10.38 -2.91
C ALA A 153 -8.54 11.75 -3.55
N ARG A 154 -8.31 11.86 -4.88
CA ARG A 154 -8.07 13.12 -5.64
C ARG A 154 -7.36 14.20 -4.82
N TYR A 155 -6.30 13.81 -4.10
CA TYR A 155 -5.73 14.64 -3.04
C TYR A 155 -4.98 15.87 -3.58
N LYS A 156 -4.74 15.93 -4.90
CA LYS A 156 -4.26 17.13 -5.60
C LYS A 156 -5.35 18.21 -5.72
N ASP A 157 -6.63 17.82 -5.85
CA ASP A 157 -7.70 18.73 -6.26
C ASP A 157 -8.79 18.91 -5.19
N SER A 158 -8.93 17.97 -4.26
CA SER A 158 -10.03 17.96 -3.29
C SER A 158 -9.76 18.86 -2.08
N LYS A 159 -10.48 20.00 -2.00
CA LYS A 159 -10.47 20.88 -0.81
C LYS A 159 -10.96 20.18 0.47
N LYS A 160 -11.88 19.21 0.35
CA LYS A 160 -12.46 18.48 1.49
C LYS A 160 -11.50 17.49 2.13
N LEU A 161 -10.56 16.95 1.36
CA LEU A 161 -9.62 15.92 1.82
C LEU A 161 -8.27 16.51 2.23
N LYS A 162 -8.02 17.78 1.91
CA LYS A 162 -6.82 18.52 2.28
C LYS A 162 -6.50 18.48 3.80
N PRO A 163 -7.47 18.60 4.73
CA PRO A 163 -7.18 18.58 6.17
C PRO A 163 -6.63 17.25 6.70
N TYR A 164 -6.81 16.14 5.97
CA TYR A 164 -6.40 14.80 6.42
C TYR A 164 -4.97 14.43 5.99
N ASN A 165 -4.26 15.31 5.28
CA ASN A 165 -2.88 15.12 4.80
C ASN A 165 -2.61 13.73 4.17
N ILE A 166 -3.61 13.16 3.49
CA ILE A 166 -3.56 11.80 2.91
C ILE A 166 -2.35 11.61 2.00
N LYS A 167 -1.99 12.65 1.24
CA LYS A 167 -0.80 12.68 0.38
C LYS A 167 0.47 12.46 1.19
N GLU A 168 0.70 13.29 2.22
CA GLU A 168 1.92 13.24 3.04
C GLU A 168 2.04 11.90 3.76
N ILE A 169 0.94 11.36 4.28
CA ILE A 169 0.91 10.05 4.92
C ILE A 169 1.25 8.94 3.91
N SER A 170 0.68 8.99 2.71
CA SER A 170 0.95 8.01 1.65
C SER A 170 2.41 8.09 1.17
N GLU A 171 2.92 9.31 0.92
CA GLU A 171 4.31 9.53 0.49
C GLU A 171 5.32 9.15 1.57
N TYR A 172 4.99 9.36 2.84
CA TYR A 172 5.80 8.91 3.96
C TYR A 172 5.89 7.38 4.01
N LEU A 173 4.74 6.69 4.01
CA LEU A 173 4.69 5.22 4.04
C LEU A 173 5.40 4.59 2.84
N LEU A 174 5.25 5.20 1.66
CA LEU A 174 5.80 4.73 0.38
C LEU A 174 7.13 5.42 0.03
N SER A 175 7.83 5.98 1.03
CA SER A 175 9.16 6.54 0.82
C SER A 175 10.14 5.45 0.43
N GLN A 176 11.21 5.83 -0.29
CA GLN A 176 12.18 4.86 -0.81
C GLN A 176 12.82 4.02 0.30
N ASP A 177 13.11 4.64 1.45
CA ASP A 177 13.72 3.95 2.60
C ASP A 177 12.74 3.00 3.29
N ASN A 178 11.48 3.42 3.46
CA ASN A 178 10.44 2.56 4.02
C ASN A 178 10.15 1.35 3.11
N LEU A 179 10.17 1.55 1.78
CA LEU A 179 10.02 0.45 0.82
C LEU A 179 11.18 -0.55 0.89
N LYS A 180 12.43 -0.08 1.08
CA LYS A 180 13.57 -0.98 1.32
C LYS A 180 13.35 -1.80 2.59
N ILE A 181 12.92 -1.17 3.69
CA ILE A 181 12.60 -1.86 4.94
C ILE A 181 11.51 -2.92 4.71
N PHE A 182 10.44 -2.58 3.98
CA PHE A 182 9.39 -3.55 3.65
C PHE A 182 9.93 -4.72 2.82
N ILE A 183 10.72 -4.47 1.78
CA ILE A 183 11.34 -5.53 0.97
C ILE A 183 12.17 -6.46 1.86
N TYR A 184 13.02 -5.92 2.73
CA TYR A 184 13.84 -6.73 3.64
C TYR A 184 12.99 -7.52 4.63
N ALA A 185 12.01 -6.88 5.27
CA ALA A 185 11.15 -7.51 6.27
C ALA A 185 10.28 -8.62 5.67
N PHE A 186 9.66 -8.38 4.50
CA PHE A 186 8.83 -9.38 3.82
C PHE A 186 9.67 -10.59 3.38
N ASN A 187 10.84 -10.38 2.81
CA ASN A 187 11.72 -11.48 2.43
C ASN A 187 12.21 -12.26 3.64
N PHE A 188 12.58 -11.57 4.73
CA PHE A 188 13.00 -12.22 5.97
C PHE A 188 11.89 -13.08 6.58
N LEU A 189 10.67 -12.56 6.66
CA LEU A 189 9.50 -13.31 7.13
C LEU A 189 9.19 -14.49 6.22
N ALA A 190 9.24 -14.31 4.89
CA ALA A 190 9.01 -15.39 3.94
C ALA A 190 10.02 -16.54 4.13
N ILE A 191 11.30 -16.22 4.31
CA ILE A 191 12.35 -17.22 4.57
C ILE A 191 12.12 -17.93 5.90
N ILE A 192 11.75 -17.21 6.97
CA ILE A 192 11.42 -17.83 8.27
C ILE A 192 10.28 -18.82 8.11
N LEU A 193 9.20 -18.42 7.44
CA LEU A 193 8.05 -19.30 7.22
C LEU A 193 8.47 -20.55 6.43
N ILE A 194 9.18 -20.39 5.31
CA ILE A 194 9.69 -21.52 4.51
C ILE A 194 10.57 -22.45 5.37
N ASN A 195 11.44 -21.89 6.22
CA ASN A 195 12.29 -22.68 7.12
C ASN A 195 11.48 -23.44 8.16
N ILE A 196 10.47 -22.84 8.78
CA ILE A 196 9.56 -23.53 9.71
C ILE A 196 8.90 -24.72 9.01
N TYR A 197 8.37 -24.52 7.80
CA TYR A 197 7.76 -25.59 7.01
C TYR A 197 8.75 -26.72 6.72
N LYS A 198 9.99 -26.40 6.34
CA LYS A 198 11.05 -27.39 6.11
C LYS A 198 11.40 -28.17 7.36
N PHE A 199 11.64 -27.50 8.48
CA PHE A 199 12.03 -28.16 9.73
C PHE A 199 10.91 -29.03 10.31
N GLN A 200 9.66 -28.67 10.05
CA GLN A 200 8.50 -29.45 10.48
C GLN A 200 8.09 -30.55 9.48
N ASN A 201 8.83 -30.73 8.37
CA ASN A 201 8.51 -31.69 7.30
C ASN A 201 7.04 -31.62 6.84
N LEU A 202 6.45 -30.42 6.84
CA LEU A 202 5.05 -30.22 6.46
C LEU A 202 4.93 -30.28 4.93
N THR A 203 4.13 -31.22 4.42
CA THR A 203 3.92 -31.46 2.98
C THR A 203 2.89 -30.50 2.35
N PHE A 204 2.74 -29.28 2.87
CA PHE A 204 1.81 -28.32 2.29
C PHE A 204 2.45 -27.65 1.07
N PHE A 205 2.09 -28.13 -0.13
CA PHE A 205 2.63 -27.75 -1.44
C PHE A 205 4.13 -28.03 -1.63
N ASP A 206 4.48 -29.16 -2.25
CA ASP A 206 5.87 -29.49 -2.66
C ASP A 206 6.54 -28.37 -3.50
N GLN A 207 5.73 -27.53 -4.15
CA GLN A 207 6.18 -26.38 -4.92
C GLN A 207 6.74 -25.23 -4.08
N ILE A 208 6.44 -25.14 -2.77
CA ILE A 208 6.91 -24.05 -1.89
C ILE A 208 8.44 -24.07 -1.76
N LEU A 209 9.05 -25.25 -1.84
CA LEU A 209 10.50 -25.43 -1.81
C LEU A 209 11.19 -24.74 -3.00
N ASN A 210 10.50 -24.58 -4.13
CA ASN A 210 11.03 -23.93 -5.32
C ASN A 210 11.07 -22.39 -5.21
N PHE A 211 10.47 -21.79 -4.16
CA PHE A 211 10.44 -20.35 -3.98
C PHE A 211 11.64 -19.80 -3.20
N GLU A 212 12.24 -20.61 -2.32
CA GLU A 212 13.32 -20.17 -1.43
C GLU A 212 14.50 -19.57 -2.21
N LYS A 213 15.01 -20.31 -3.20
CA LYS A 213 16.18 -19.92 -3.97
C LYS A 213 15.91 -18.64 -4.79
N PRO A 214 14.80 -18.50 -5.55
CA PRO A 214 14.43 -17.24 -6.18
C PRO A 214 14.30 -16.05 -5.22
N ILE A 215 13.66 -16.24 -4.05
CA ILE A 215 13.49 -15.20 -3.04
C ILE A 215 14.85 -14.73 -2.53
N LEU A 216 15.71 -15.66 -2.11
CA LEU A 216 17.04 -15.35 -1.56
C LEU A 216 17.94 -14.70 -2.61
N GLN A 217 17.99 -15.25 -3.82
CA GLN A 217 18.83 -14.73 -4.89
C GLN A 217 18.37 -13.33 -5.34
N SER A 218 17.06 -13.12 -5.50
CA SER A 218 16.54 -11.80 -5.88
C SER A 218 16.83 -10.73 -4.82
N LEU A 219 16.74 -11.10 -3.52
CA LEU A 219 17.11 -10.22 -2.42
C LEU A 219 18.60 -9.87 -2.42
N VAL A 220 19.48 -10.87 -2.57
CA VAL A 220 20.94 -10.65 -2.62
C VAL A 220 21.33 -9.77 -3.81
N THR A 221 20.77 -10.05 -4.99
CA THR A 221 21.00 -9.23 -6.19
C THR A 221 20.50 -7.79 -5.97
N PHE A 222 19.33 -7.62 -5.36
CA PHE A 222 18.79 -6.30 -5.03
C PHE A 222 19.69 -5.53 -4.05
N ILE A 223 20.21 -6.17 -3.00
CA ILE A 223 21.16 -5.54 -2.06
C ILE A 223 22.45 -5.14 -2.78
N ALA A 224 23.00 -6.02 -3.61
CA ALA A 224 24.20 -5.72 -4.39
C ALA A 224 23.98 -4.52 -5.33
N PHE A 225 22.83 -4.47 -5.99
CA PHE A 225 22.43 -3.36 -6.85
C PHE A 225 22.27 -2.05 -6.07
N ASP A 226 21.59 -2.05 -4.93
CA ASP A 226 21.39 -0.84 -4.11
C ASP A 226 22.72 -0.27 -3.60
N ARG A 227 23.64 -1.17 -3.19
CA ARG A 227 25.02 -0.79 -2.84
C ARG A 227 25.78 -0.22 -4.03
N ALA A 228 25.68 -0.84 -5.21
CA ALA A 228 26.31 -0.34 -6.42
C ALA A 228 25.82 1.06 -6.79
N ILE A 229 24.50 1.32 -6.75
CA ILE A 229 23.95 2.67 -6.97
C ILE A 229 24.52 3.67 -5.97
N THR A 230 24.60 3.30 -4.71
CA THR A 230 25.14 4.18 -3.66
C THR A 230 26.59 4.53 -3.93
N LEU A 231 27.40 3.56 -4.38
CA LEU A 231 28.77 3.79 -4.81
C LEU A 231 28.85 4.69 -6.05
N PHE A 232 27.99 4.48 -7.06
CA PHE A 232 27.94 5.32 -8.25
C PHE A 232 27.59 6.78 -7.96
N LYS A 233 26.72 7.05 -6.96
CA LYS A 233 26.42 8.42 -6.53
C LYS A 233 27.64 9.13 -5.94
N GLY A 234 28.59 8.38 -5.37
CA GLY A 234 29.84 8.91 -4.83
C GLY A 234 30.95 9.12 -5.86
N LEU A 235 30.79 8.61 -7.08
CA LEU A 235 31.78 8.76 -8.15
C LEU A 235 31.56 10.08 -8.89
N THR A 236 32.65 10.79 -9.16
CA THR A 236 32.66 11.97 -10.05
C THR A 236 32.37 11.60 -11.50
N PHE A 237 32.60 10.34 -11.87
CA PHE A 237 32.33 9.83 -13.20
C PHE A 237 30.82 9.66 -13.43
N LYS A 238 30.26 10.47 -14.32
CA LYS A 238 28.89 10.31 -14.81
C LYS A 238 28.88 9.75 -16.24
N PRO A 239 28.22 8.61 -16.50
CA PRO A 239 28.09 8.06 -17.85
C PRO A 239 27.49 9.05 -18.87
N SER A 240 26.58 9.92 -18.42
CA SER A 240 26.02 10.99 -19.25
C SER A 240 27.07 12.02 -19.68
N GLU A 241 27.99 12.38 -18.79
CA GLU A 241 29.10 13.29 -19.10
C GLU A 241 30.09 12.63 -20.07
N LEU A 242 30.39 11.34 -19.90
CA LEU A 242 31.20 10.58 -20.86
C LEU A 242 30.53 10.55 -22.24
N PHE A 243 29.24 10.21 -22.29
CA PHE A 243 28.49 10.19 -23.55
C PHE A 243 28.49 11.57 -24.23
N ASN A 244 28.24 12.64 -23.47
CA ASN A 244 28.31 14.00 -23.99
C ASN A 244 29.71 14.33 -24.53
N LYS A 245 30.78 13.97 -23.81
CA LYS A 245 32.17 14.16 -24.29
C LYS A 245 32.44 13.40 -25.58
N ILE A 246 31.95 12.16 -25.71
CA ILE A 246 32.06 11.36 -26.94
C ILE A 246 31.32 12.04 -28.09
N VAL A 247 30.05 12.41 -27.88
CA VAL A 247 29.21 13.06 -28.91
C VAL A 247 29.83 14.38 -29.35
N THR A 248 30.29 15.21 -28.41
CA THR A 248 30.96 16.48 -28.69
C THR A 248 32.28 16.26 -29.41
N GLY A 249 33.08 15.26 -29.03
CA GLY A 249 34.31 14.90 -29.73
C GLY A 249 34.06 14.49 -31.19
N ILE A 250 33.02 13.70 -31.44
CA ILE A 250 32.60 13.31 -32.80
C ILE A 250 32.15 14.54 -33.60
N LYS A 251 31.35 15.44 -32.99
CA LYS A 251 30.90 16.68 -33.65
C LYS A 251 32.07 17.61 -34.01
N ASN A 252 32.98 17.86 -33.08
CA ASN A 252 34.14 18.70 -33.30
C ASN A 252 35.05 18.14 -34.40
N LYS A 253 35.26 16.82 -34.44
CA LYS A 253 36.02 16.19 -35.53
C LYS A 253 35.34 16.36 -36.88
N LYS A 254 34.02 16.23 -36.93
CA LYS A 254 33.23 16.41 -38.16
C LYS A 254 33.27 17.85 -38.67
N GLU A 255 33.30 18.84 -37.78
CA GLU A 255 33.45 20.25 -38.14
C GLU A 255 34.87 20.57 -38.63
N SER A 256 35.91 19.97 -38.05
CA SER A 256 37.31 20.15 -38.50
C SER A 256 37.64 19.55 -39.87
N LEU A 257 36.73 18.74 -40.44
CA LEU A 257 36.89 18.06 -41.74
C LEU A 257 36.07 18.74 -42.86
N LYS A 258 35.34 19.82 -42.55
CA LYS A 258 34.66 20.68 -43.51
C LYS A 258 35.50 21.93 -43.78
#